data_AF-A0A938UIE2-F1
#
_entry.id   AF-A0A938UIE2-F1
#
_cell.length_a   1.000
_cell.length_b   1.000
_cell.length_c   1.000
_cell.angle_alpha   90.00
_cell.angle_beta   90.00
_cell.angle_gamma   90.00
#
_symmetry.space_group_name_H-M   'P 1'
#
loop_
_entity.id
_entity.type
_entity.pdbx_description
1 polymer ?
#
loop_
_entity_poly.entity_id
_entity_poly.type
_entity_poly.pdbx_seq_one_letter_code
_entity_poly.pdbx_strand_id
1 'polypeptide(L)'
;MKFARFAALVAIAALFAARAHAHPLAPSLLELREHGGGRVSLVFRTPRVGAAGATPAPILPAGCREAEPPRLERDERAQTLSAVLDCGEQPLAGRSVGLDGLRDTATNALVRFEAADGTVAQGVIDADRPRFELPARRGRAATIYAYLRLGLEHILGGLDHLLFVAGLVLLVRRPRALVATVTCFTLGHALTLCAAALGLVQVPAAPIEVAIAASVFWLALELACPGGRRLRPARMAAAFGLLHGFGFAAALSEAGLPARDVPLALASFNVGIELGQLAFVAALRLCIRPLRAAERPIAYAFGAMAGFWLIERTLAALGLG
;
A
#
# COMPACT_ATOMS: atom_id res chain seq x y z
N MET A 1 42.05 29.88 21.41
CA MET A 1 41.15 30.53 20.43
C MET A 1 40.02 29.64 19.89
N LYS A 2 40.18 28.30 19.76
CA LYS A 2 39.12 27.41 19.25
C LYS A 2 37.95 27.19 20.21
N PHE A 3 38.21 27.12 21.52
CA PHE A 3 37.18 26.90 22.55
C PHE A 3 36.22 28.09 22.72
N ALA A 4 36.75 29.33 22.65
CA ALA A 4 35.92 30.53 22.73
C ALA A 4 34.98 30.70 21.52
N ARG A 5 35.42 30.28 20.32
CA ARG A 5 34.58 30.26 19.11
C ARG A 5 33.47 29.20 19.19
N PHE A 6 33.77 28.03 19.76
CA PHE A 6 32.78 26.98 19.98
C PHE A 6 31.73 27.39 21.02
N ALA A 7 32.16 27.97 22.15
CA ALA A 7 31.25 28.49 23.17
C ALA A 7 30.35 29.62 22.63
N ALA A 8 30.89 30.52 21.79
CA ALA A 8 30.10 31.57 21.15
C ALA A 8 29.08 31.01 20.15
N LEU A 9 29.43 29.99 19.36
CA LEU A 9 28.51 29.32 18.44
C LEU A 9 27.38 28.58 19.18
N VAL A 10 27.69 27.90 20.29
CA VAL A 10 26.67 27.24 21.14
C VAL A 10 25.76 28.26 21.81
N ALA A 11 26.30 29.39 22.28
CA ALA A 11 25.51 30.47 22.86
C ALA A 11 24.58 31.13 21.83
N ILE A 12 25.04 31.33 20.59
CA ILE A 12 24.22 31.84 19.49
C ILE A 12 23.14 30.82 19.10
N ALA A 13 23.47 29.52 18.98
CA ALA A 13 22.48 28.47 18.70
C ALA A 13 21.43 28.35 19.82
N ALA A 14 21.83 28.50 21.08
CA ALA A 14 20.92 28.52 22.23
C ALA A 14 20.01 29.76 22.24
N LEU A 15 20.48 30.92 21.75
CA LEU A 15 19.67 32.12 21.54
C LEU A 15 18.63 31.96 20.42
N PHE A 16 18.91 31.13 19.40
CA PHE A 16 17.95 30.82 18.33
C PHE A 16 16.98 29.67 18.66
N ALA A 17 17.31 28.79 19.61
CA ALA A 17 16.45 27.67 20.02
C ALA A 17 15.17 28.11 20.78
N ALA A 18 15.15 29.32 21.34
CA ALA A 18 14.09 29.73 22.28
C ALA A 18 12.81 30.30 21.63
N ARG A 19 12.70 30.38 20.29
CA ARG A 19 11.49 30.89 19.62
C ARG A 19 11.08 30.16 18.34
N ALA A 20 11.33 28.87 18.26
CA ALA A 20 10.62 28.04 17.30
C ALA A 20 9.20 27.75 17.84
N HIS A 21 8.28 28.69 17.69
CA HIS A 21 6.85 28.39 17.81
C HIS A 21 6.47 27.55 16.59
N ALA A 22 6.48 26.23 16.72
CA ALA A 22 5.79 25.37 15.77
C ALA A 22 4.30 25.79 15.80
N HIS A 23 3.80 26.38 14.71
CA HIS A 23 2.38 26.65 14.58
C HIS A 23 1.63 25.30 14.67
N PRO A 24 0.65 25.15 15.58
CA PRO A 24 -0.15 23.94 15.64
C PRO A 24 -1.09 23.92 14.43
N LEU A 25 -0.62 23.37 13.31
CA LEU A 25 -1.45 22.90 12.19
C LEU A 25 -2.16 21.62 12.65
N ALA A 26 -3.13 21.76 13.56
CA ALA A 26 -4.10 20.70 13.77
C ALA A 26 -5.20 20.88 12.71
N PRO A 27 -5.30 20.05 11.66
CA PRO A 27 -6.41 20.14 10.74
C PRO A 27 -7.71 19.79 11.46
N SER A 28 -8.84 20.32 10.98
CA SER A 28 -10.14 19.87 11.47
C SER A 28 -10.37 18.42 11.03
N LEU A 29 -11.09 17.62 11.80
CA LEU A 29 -11.41 16.22 11.47
C LEU A 29 -12.92 16.05 11.40
N LEU A 30 -13.43 15.65 10.24
CA LEU A 30 -14.81 15.24 10.03
C LEU A 30 -14.88 13.73 9.84
N GLU A 31 -15.46 13.04 10.81
CA GLU A 31 -15.58 11.59 10.82
C GLU A 31 -17.05 11.18 10.70
N LEU A 32 -17.35 10.27 9.77
CA LEU A 32 -18.66 9.68 9.57
C LEU A 32 -18.52 8.17 9.66
N ARG A 33 -19.31 7.55 10.53
CA ARG A 33 -19.34 6.10 10.69
C ARG A 33 -20.76 5.59 10.54
N GLU A 34 -20.99 4.80 9.52
CA GLU A 34 -22.28 4.19 9.22
C GLU A 34 -22.46 2.93 10.09
N HIS A 35 -23.63 2.85 10.73
CA HIS A 35 -24.05 1.72 11.55
C HIS A 35 -25.20 0.97 10.86
N GLY A 36 -25.51 -0.24 11.33
CA GLY A 36 -26.67 -0.98 10.84
C GLY A 36 -27.99 -0.22 11.05
N GLY A 37 -28.93 -0.39 10.12
CA GLY A 37 -30.26 0.23 10.21
C GLY A 37 -30.33 1.71 9.85
N GLY A 38 -29.39 2.23 9.04
CA GLY A 38 -29.45 3.58 8.50
C GLY A 38 -28.98 4.69 9.45
N ARG A 39 -28.45 4.33 10.63
CA ARG A 39 -27.90 5.28 11.60
C ARG A 39 -26.43 5.58 11.31
N VAL A 40 -26.03 6.83 11.43
CA VAL A 40 -24.66 7.28 11.14
C VAL A 40 -24.18 8.17 12.27
N SER A 41 -23.05 7.84 12.90
CA SER A 41 -22.42 8.74 13.87
C SER A 41 -21.51 9.72 13.14
N LEU A 42 -21.73 11.01 13.35
CA LEU A 42 -20.90 12.10 12.85
C LEU A 42 -20.12 12.71 14.02
N VAL A 43 -18.81 12.84 13.85
CA VAL A 43 -17.93 13.53 14.79
C VAL A 43 -17.14 14.59 14.03
N PHE A 44 -17.24 15.85 14.45
CA PHE A 44 -16.50 16.95 13.86
C PHE A 44 -15.66 17.65 14.91
N ARG A 45 -14.33 17.59 14.77
CA ARG A 45 -13.35 18.20 15.67
C ARG A 45 -12.70 19.39 14.99
N THR A 46 -12.81 20.57 15.60
CA THR A 46 -12.22 21.81 15.10
C THR A 46 -11.26 22.40 16.13
N PRO A 47 -10.03 22.79 15.78
CA PRO A 47 -9.13 23.51 16.68
C PRO A 47 -9.71 24.88 17.07
N ARG A 48 -9.46 25.32 18.30
CA ARG A 48 -9.89 26.65 18.78
C ARG A 48 -8.82 27.74 18.63
N VAL A 49 -7.66 27.40 18.07
CA VAL A 49 -6.51 28.31 17.97
C VAL A 49 -6.69 29.23 16.76
N GLY A 50 -7.10 30.48 17.02
CA GLY A 50 -6.99 31.59 16.08
C GLY A 50 -8.13 31.74 15.07
N ALA A 51 -9.28 32.25 15.51
CA ALA A 51 -10.03 33.28 14.77
C ALA A 51 -11.30 33.63 15.56
N ALA A 52 -11.54 34.93 15.74
CA ALA A 52 -12.85 35.47 16.06
C ALA A 52 -13.79 35.39 14.83
N GLY A 53 -13.96 34.19 14.28
CA GLY A 53 -14.66 33.92 13.02
C GLY A 53 -15.52 32.65 13.10
N ALA A 54 -16.48 32.54 12.19
CA ALA A 54 -17.49 31.48 12.15
C ALA A 54 -16.84 30.09 12.19
N THR A 55 -17.32 29.21 13.07
CA THR A 55 -16.92 27.79 13.07
C THR A 55 -17.50 27.10 11.84
N PRO A 56 -16.69 26.41 11.02
CA PRO A 56 -17.20 25.71 9.86
C PRO A 56 -18.25 24.68 10.29
N ALA A 57 -19.31 24.53 9.51
CA ALA A 57 -20.44 23.66 9.84
C ALA A 57 -20.46 22.45 8.88
N PRO A 58 -20.67 21.22 9.38
CA PRO A 58 -20.78 20.05 8.51
C PRO A 58 -22.02 20.12 7.61
N ILE A 59 -21.82 19.92 6.32
CA ILE A 59 -22.89 19.72 5.33
C ILE A 59 -23.20 18.23 5.29
N LEU A 60 -24.41 17.87 5.74
CA LEU A 60 -24.86 16.48 5.81
C LEU A 60 -25.08 15.88 4.40
N PRO A 61 -24.84 14.56 4.22
CA PRO A 61 -25.21 13.88 2.99
C PRO A 61 -26.71 13.99 2.71
N ALA A 62 -27.08 14.04 1.42
CA ALA A 62 -28.48 14.13 1.02
C ALA A 62 -29.31 13.00 1.65
N GLY A 63 -30.48 13.35 2.21
CA GLY A 63 -31.40 12.40 2.86
C GLY A 63 -31.09 12.08 4.32
N CYS A 64 -29.99 12.59 4.89
CA CYS A 64 -29.69 12.46 6.31
C CYS A 64 -30.35 13.56 7.15
N ARG A 65 -30.85 13.19 8.33
CA ARG A 65 -31.40 14.10 9.33
C ARG A 65 -30.80 13.81 10.69
N GLU A 66 -30.67 14.80 11.54
CA GLU A 66 -30.26 14.59 12.93
C GLU A 66 -31.36 13.81 13.67
N ALA A 67 -31.00 12.63 14.20
CA ALA A 67 -31.92 11.80 14.99
C ALA A 67 -32.06 12.35 16.42
N GLU A 68 -31.01 12.97 16.94
CA GLU A 68 -30.93 13.60 18.25
C GLU A 68 -30.20 14.94 18.16
N PRO A 69 -30.45 15.89 19.09
CA PRO A 69 -29.71 17.14 19.15
C PRO A 69 -28.20 16.87 19.27
N PRO A 70 -27.35 17.55 18.48
CA PRO A 70 -25.93 17.29 18.49
C PRO A 70 -25.32 17.69 19.83
N ARG A 71 -24.42 16.84 20.34
CA ARG A 71 -23.65 17.10 21.57
C ARG A 71 -22.42 17.91 21.23
N LEU A 72 -22.24 19.02 21.92
CA LEU A 72 -21.10 19.91 21.74
C LEU A 72 -20.21 19.88 22.98
N GLU A 73 -19.01 19.35 22.83
CA GLU A 73 -17.98 19.34 23.87
C GLU A 73 -16.89 20.34 23.50
N ARG A 74 -16.52 21.20 24.46
CA ARG A 74 -15.48 22.22 24.26
C ARG A 74 -14.35 21.98 25.24
N ASP A 75 -13.15 21.84 24.69
CA ASP A 75 -11.90 21.79 25.43
C ASP A 75 -11.13 23.11 25.24
N GLU A 76 -10.00 23.27 25.94
CA GLU A 76 -9.11 24.42 25.79
C GLU A 76 -8.53 24.52 24.37
N ARG A 77 -8.31 23.38 23.71
CA ARG A 77 -7.62 23.30 22.40
C ARG A 77 -8.53 23.06 21.22
N ALA A 78 -9.68 22.42 21.41
CA ALA A 78 -10.56 21.99 20.33
C ALA A 78 -12.04 22.01 20.76
N GLN A 79 -12.92 22.08 19.78
CA GLN A 79 -14.35 21.90 19.91
C GLN A 79 -14.78 20.65 19.14
N THR A 80 -15.51 19.74 19.79
CA THR A 80 -16.00 18.50 19.21
C THR A 80 -17.53 18.53 19.14
N LEU A 81 -18.08 18.40 17.94
CA LEU A 81 -19.49 18.20 17.68
C LEU A 81 -19.73 16.71 17.41
N SER A 82 -20.61 16.07 18.16
CA SER A 82 -21.01 14.67 17.96
C SER A 82 -22.51 14.60 17.70
N ALA A 83 -22.91 13.98 16.59
CA ALA A 83 -24.31 13.84 16.20
C ALA A 83 -24.61 12.40 15.76
N VAL A 84 -25.85 11.96 15.97
CA VAL A 84 -26.38 10.74 15.37
C VAL A 84 -27.35 11.14 14.28
N LEU A 85 -27.10 10.68 13.06
CA LEU A 85 -27.92 10.95 11.88
C LEU A 85 -28.76 9.73 11.55
N ASP A 86 -29.99 9.95 11.11
CA ASP A 86 -30.83 8.98 10.41
C ASP A 86 -30.77 9.30 8.91
N CYS A 87 -30.17 8.40 8.14
CA CYS A 87 -29.98 8.52 6.69
C CYS A 87 -30.87 7.56 5.90
N GLY A 88 -31.77 6.84 6.58
CA GLY A 88 -32.57 5.75 6.00
C GLY A 88 -31.74 4.52 5.61
N GLU A 89 -32.39 3.51 5.03
CA GLU A 89 -31.73 2.24 4.65
C GLU A 89 -30.87 2.33 3.37
N GLN A 90 -30.86 3.46 2.69
CA GLN A 90 -30.07 3.63 1.47
C GLN A 90 -28.60 3.89 1.82
N PRO A 91 -27.65 3.23 1.13
CA PRO A 91 -26.24 3.40 1.41
C PRO A 91 -25.79 4.84 1.15
N LEU A 92 -24.93 5.33 2.04
CA LEU A 92 -24.30 6.65 1.91
C LEU A 92 -23.28 6.72 0.75
N ALA A 93 -22.79 5.57 0.31
CA ALA A 93 -21.87 5.41 -0.81
C ALA A 93 -22.39 6.11 -2.08
N GLY A 94 -21.57 7.01 -2.66
CA GLY A 94 -21.91 7.84 -3.82
C GLY A 94 -22.55 9.20 -3.48
N ARG A 95 -22.84 9.48 -2.21
CA ARG A 95 -23.30 10.81 -1.75
C ARG A 95 -22.10 11.67 -1.35
N SER A 96 -22.29 12.98 -1.22
CA SER A 96 -21.24 13.90 -0.78
C SER A 96 -21.45 14.37 0.66
N VAL A 97 -20.36 14.50 1.41
CA VAL A 97 -20.31 15.24 2.69
C VAL A 97 -19.44 16.47 2.51
N GLY A 98 -19.72 17.56 3.24
CA GLY A 98 -18.95 18.78 3.09
C GLY A 98 -18.79 19.57 4.37
N LEU A 99 -18.13 20.71 4.26
CA LEU A 99 -18.05 21.73 5.30
C LEU A 99 -18.38 23.09 4.68
N ASP A 100 -19.22 23.84 5.37
CA ASP A 100 -19.51 25.24 5.06
C ASP A 100 -18.62 26.16 5.90
N GLY A 101 -18.32 27.37 5.41
CA GLY A 101 -17.47 28.35 6.13
C GLY A 101 -15.96 28.06 6.13
N LEU A 102 -15.47 27.11 5.32
CA LEU A 102 -14.03 26.81 5.20
C LEU A 102 -13.21 27.98 4.62
N ARG A 103 -13.80 28.74 3.70
CA ARG A 103 -13.17 29.93 3.09
C ARG A 103 -12.85 31.00 4.13
N ASP A 104 -13.74 31.18 5.10
CA ASP A 104 -13.63 32.21 6.14
C ASP A 104 -12.65 31.82 7.26
N THR A 105 -12.30 30.54 7.35
CA THR A 105 -11.46 29.98 8.41
C THR A 105 -10.08 29.54 7.95
N ALA A 106 -9.79 29.59 6.65
CA ALA A 106 -8.50 29.20 6.05
C ALA A 106 -7.95 27.86 6.58
N THR A 107 -8.83 26.95 6.97
CA THR A 107 -8.50 25.68 7.62
C THR A 107 -8.82 24.53 6.67
N ASN A 108 -7.94 23.53 6.59
CA ASN A 108 -8.23 22.28 5.89
C ASN A 108 -8.83 21.26 6.85
N ALA A 109 -9.69 20.38 6.34
CA ALA A 109 -10.29 19.32 7.12
C ALA A 109 -9.98 17.94 6.52
N LEU A 110 -9.56 17.01 7.37
CA LEU A 110 -9.49 15.60 7.03
C LEU A 110 -10.90 15.02 7.17
N VAL A 111 -11.36 14.32 6.13
CA VAL A 111 -12.59 13.53 6.17
C VAL A 111 -12.22 12.07 6.31
N ARG A 112 -12.87 11.38 7.25
CA ARG A 112 -12.80 9.93 7.42
C ARG A 112 -14.21 9.36 7.37
N PHE A 113 -14.49 8.53 6.38
CA PHE A 113 -15.74 7.79 6.27
C PHE A 113 -15.49 6.31 6.52
N GLU A 114 -16.24 5.72 7.43
CA GLU A 114 -16.26 4.28 7.70
C GLU A 114 -17.67 3.76 7.38
N ALA A 115 -17.79 3.00 6.31
CA ALA A 115 -19.06 2.39 5.91
C ALA A 115 -19.45 1.24 6.86
N ALA A 116 -20.71 0.83 6.85
CA ALA A 116 -21.22 -0.25 7.73
C ALA A 116 -20.53 -1.61 7.53
N ASP A 117 -19.79 -1.76 6.42
CA ASP A 117 -19.03 -2.95 6.08
C ASP A 117 -17.54 -2.88 6.40
N GLY A 118 -17.11 -1.80 7.06
CA GLY A 118 -15.72 -1.56 7.42
C GLY A 118 -14.87 -0.96 6.31
N THR A 119 -15.43 -0.60 5.14
CA THR A 119 -14.71 0.18 4.14
C THR A 119 -14.34 1.52 4.74
N VAL A 120 -13.04 1.85 4.76
CA VAL A 120 -12.56 3.16 5.22
C VAL A 120 -12.13 3.98 4.02
N ALA A 121 -12.63 5.20 3.94
CA ALA A 121 -12.23 6.19 2.96
C ALA A 121 -11.75 7.45 3.65
N GLN A 122 -10.68 8.03 3.14
CA GLN A 122 -10.12 9.27 3.64
C GLN A 122 -9.92 10.27 2.50
N GLY A 123 -10.10 11.54 2.81
CA GLY A 123 -9.86 12.62 1.88
C GLY A 123 -9.62 13.92 2.62
N VAL A 124 -9.20 14.93 1.87
CA VAL A 124 -9.04 16.29 2.39
C VAL A 124 -10.09 17.17 1.74
N ILE A 125 -10.78 17.94 2.57
CA ILE A 125 -11.66 19.03 2.17
C ILE A 125 -10.92 20.33 2.44
N ASP A 126 -10.90 21.21 1.45
CA ASP A 126 -10.31 22.55 1.51
C ASP A 126 -11.30 23.60 0.95
N ALA A 127 -10.88 24.86 0.93
CA ALA A 127 -11.70 25.98 0.47
C ALA A 127 -12.10 25.90 -1.02
N ASP A 128 -11.32 25.20 -1.85
CA ASP A 128 -11.58 25.01 -3.29
C ASP A 128 -12.43 23.78 -3.55
N ARG A 129 -12.32 22.76 -2.70
CA ARG A 129 -13.11 21.52 -2.73
C ARG A 129 -13.82 21.31 -1.38
N PRO A 130 -14.90 22.06 -1.10
CA PRO A 130 -15.62 22.00 0.18
C PRO A 130 -16.47 20.74 0.36
N ARG A 131 -16.42 19.79 -0.59
CA ARG A 131 -17.19 18.55 -0.59
C ARG A 131 -16.30 17.35 -0.92
N PHE A 132 -16.52 16.26 -0.20
CA PHE A 132 -15.92 14.96 -0.41
C PHE A 132 -17.00 13.95 -0.83
N GLU A 133 -16.79 13.27 -1.95
CA GLU A 133 -17.67 12.20 -2.40
C GLU A 133 -17.35 10.90 -1.66
N LEU A 134 -18.34 10.35 -0.98
CA LEU A 134 -18.23 9.07 -0.28
C LEU A 134 -18.09 7.97 -1.34
N PRO A 135 -17.04 7.14 -1.31
CA PRO A 135 -16.78 6.20 -2.39
C PRO A 135 -17.94 5.22 -2.54
N ALA A 136 -18.36 5.04 -3.79
CA ALA A 136 -19.38 4.06 -4.14
C ALA A 136 -18.91 2.65 -3.76
N ARG A 137 -19.81 1.82 -3.23
CA ARG A 137 -19.54 0.42 -2.95
C ARG A 137 -19.11 -0.27 -4.25
N ARG A 138 -17.85 -0.69 -4.36
CA ARG A 138 -17.37 -1.41 -5.55
C ARG A 138 -18.13 -2.74 -5.66
N GLY A 139 -18.82 -2.94 -6.79
CA GLY A 139 -19.43 -4.23 -7.09
C GLY A 139 -18.38 -5.33 -7.25
N ARG A 140 -18.76 -6.59 -7.04
CA ARG A 140 -17.84 -7.75 -7.15
C ARG A 140 -17.03 -7.76 -8.45
N ALA A 141 -17.67 -7.46 -9.58
CA ALA A 141 -17.00 -7.40 -10.87
C ALA A 141 -15.95 -6.28 -10.95
N ALA A 142 -16.24 -5.11 -10.38
CA ALA A 142 -15.29 -4.01 -10.31
C ALA A 142 -14.09 -4.35 -9.40
N THR A 143 -14.33 -5.04 -8.28
CA THR A 143 -13.26 -5.56 -7.42
C THR A 143 -12.40 -6.57 -8.16
N ILE A 144 -13.00 -7.57 -8.82
CA ILE A 144 -12.25 -8.56 -9.59
C ILE A 144 -11.36 -7.89 -10.65
N TYR A 145 -11.94 -6.99 -11.46
CA TYR A 145 -11.19 -6.30 -12.51
C TYR A 145 -10.04 -5.45 -11.94
N ALA A 146 -10.31 -4.67 -10.89
CA ALA A 146 -9.30 -3.81 -10.27
C ALA A 146 -8.11 -4.62 -9.73
N TYR A 147 -8.37 -5.69 -8.99
CA TYR A 147 -7.30 -6.50 -8.38
C TYR A 147 -6.61 -7.42 -9.38
N LEU A 148 -7.31 -7.92 -10.39
CA LEU A 148 -6.69 -8.66 -11.50
C LEU A 148 -5.70 -7.75 -12.25
N ARG A 149 -6.11 -6.52 -12.59
CA ARG A 149 -5.23 -5.54 -13.22
C ARG A 149 -4.05 -5.18 -12.33
N LEU A 150 -4.30 -4.96 -11.04
CA LEU A 150 -3.24 -4.65 -10.07
C LEU A 150 -2.21 -5.80 -9.97
N GLY A 151 -2.65 -7.06 -9.97
CA GLY A 151 -1.75 -8.22 -9.96
C GLY A 151 -0.89 -8.32 -11.22
N LEU A 152 -1.50 -8.03 -12.37
CA LEU A 152 -0.79 -7.96 -13.66
C LEU A 152 0.26 -6.83 -13.68
N GLU A 153 -0.12 -5.63 -13.23
CA GLU A 153 0.78 -4.48 -13.15
C GLU A 153 1.92 -4.73 -12.14
N HIS A 154 1.62 -5.36 -11.01
CA HIS A 154 2.60 -5.69 -9.98
C HIS A 154 3.71 -6.61 -10.53
N ILE A 155 3.34 -7.71 -11.18
CA ILE A 155 4.34 -8.66 -11.70
C ILE A 155 5.13 -8.09 -12.89
N LEU A 156 4.47 -7.32 -13.77
CA LEU A 156 5.12 -6.73 -14.94
C LEU A 156 5.97 -5.51 -14.60
N GLY A 157 5.63 -4.78 -13.53
CA GLY A 157 6.42 -3.66 -13.01
C GLY A 157 7.58 -4.09 -12.11
N GLY A 158 7.47 -5.25 -11.46
CA GLY A 158 8.50 -5.77 -10.56
C GLY A 158 9.66 -6.44 -11.30
N LEU A 159 10.77 -5.71 -11.50
CA LEU A 159 11.93 -6.25 -12.22
C LEU A 159 12.52 -7.51 -11.55
N ASP A 160 12.53 -7.61 -10.21
CA ASP A 160 12.94 -8.84 -9.51
C ASP A 160 12.14 -10.06 -9.92
N HIS A 161 10.83 -9.87 -10.06
CA HIS A 161 9.92 -10.93 -10.46
C HIS A 161 10.15 -11.35 -11.92
N LEU A 162 10.31 -10.38 -12.82
CA LEU A 162 10.60 -10.66 -14.22
C LEU A 162 11.95 -11.35 -14.39
N LEU A 163 12.99 -10.91 -13.67
CA LEU A 163 14.30 -11.56 -13.66
C LEU A 163 14.20 -12.99 -13.11
N PHE A 164 13.48 -13.18 -12.00
CA PHE A 164 13.25 -14.51 -11.45
C PHE A 164 12.56 -15.44 -12.46
N VAL A 165 11.45 -15.00 -13.06
CA VAL A 165 10.72 -15.78 -14.07
C VAL A 165 11.59 -16.04 -15.30
N ALA A 166 12.37 -15.06 -15.77
CA ALA A 166 13.29 -15.24 -16.88
C ALA A 166 14.34 -16.32 -16.57
N GLY A 167 14.90 -16.32 -15.36
CA GLY A 167 15.80 -17.37 -14.91
C GLY A 167 15.13 -18.75 -14.86
N LEU A 168 13.86 -18.84 -14.45
CA LEU A 168 13.10 -20.09 -14.51
C LEU A 168 12.87 -20.58 -15.95
N VAL A 169 12.63 -19.66 -16.91
CA VAL A 169 12.52 -20.01 -18.34
C VAL A 169 13.81 -20.64 -18.86
N LEU A 170 14.96 -20.10 -18.45
CA LEU A 170 16.28 -20.63 -18.80
C LEU A 170 16.55 -21.99 -18.14
N LEU A 171 16.16 -22.14 -16.88
CA LEU A 171 16.39 -23.35 -16.08
C LEU A 171 15.50 -24.53 -16.51
N VAL A 172 14.21 -24.27 -16.77
CA VAL A 172 13.20 -25.32 -17.00
C VAL A 172 12.82 -25.43 -18.47
N ARG A 173 13.42 -26.40 -19.17
CA ARG A 173 13.23 -26.57 -20.62
C ARG A 173 11.88 -27.14 -21.05
N ARG A 174 11.21 -27.97 -20.23
CA ARG A 174 9.91 -28.55 -20.58
C ARG A 174 8.77 -27.57 -20.25
N PRO A 175 7.88 -27.23 -21.20
CA PRO A 175 6.87 -26.18 -21.01
C PRO A 175 5.88 -26.53 -19.87
N ARG A 176 5.39 -27.77 -19.80
CA ARG A 176 4.50 -28.21 -18.71
C ARG A 176 5.16 -28.10 -17.33
N ALA A 177 6.45 -28.44 -17.23
CA ALA A 177 7.20 -28.34 -15.98
C ALA A 177 7.48 -26.88 -15.60
N LEU A 178 7.69 -26.01 -16.60
CA LEU A 178 7.88 -24.57 -16.39
C LEU A 178 6.60 -23.92 -15.88
N VAL A 179 5.46 -24.18 -16.51
CA VAL A 179 4.15 -23.70 -16.03
C VAL A 179 3.93 -24.16 -14.59
N ALA A 180 4.09 -25.45 -14.30
CA ALA A 180 3.95 -25.95 -12.93
C ALA A 180 4.92 -25.27 -11.93
N THR A 181 6.15 -24.94 -12.36
CA THR A 181 7.14 -24.27 -11.52
C THR A 181 6.75 -22.81 -11.23
N VAL A 182 6.26 -22.09 -12.25
CA VAL A 182 5.74 -20.72 -12.12
C VAL A 182 4.50 -20.70 -11.23
N THR A 183 3.55 -21.61 -11.45
CA THR A 183 2.37 -21.73 -10.59
C THR A 183 2.75 -22.04 -9.14
N CYS A 184 3.77 -22.87 -8.90
CA CYS A 184 4.28 -23.11 -7.55
C CYS A 184 4.83 -21.84 -6.89
N PHE A 185 5.49 -20.95 -7.64
CA PHE A 185 5.90 -19.63 -7.15
C PHE A 185 4.68 -18.80 -6.75
N THR A 186 3.67 -18.70 -7.61
CA THR A 186 2.44 -17.95 -7.35
C THR A 186 1.70 -18.48 -6.12
N LEU A 187 1.65 -19.80 -5.93
CA LEU A 187 1.02 -20.40 -4.75
C LEU A 187 1.79 -20.08 -3.46
N GLY A 188 3.12 -20.12 -3.49
CA GLY A 188 3.94 -19.70 -2.36
C GLY A 188 3.73 -18.21 -2.04
N HIS A 189 3.75 -17.37 -3.06
CA HIS A 189 3.49 -15.94 -2.96
C HIS A 189 2.11 -15.64 -2.37
N ALA A 190 1.07 -16.29 -2.89
CA ALA A 190 -0.28 -16.14 -2.41
C ALA A 190 -0.39 -16.46 -0.92
N LEU A 191 0.31 -17.50 -0.45
CA LEU A 191 0.25 -17.92 0.95
C LEU A 191 0.77 -16.85 1.90
N THR A 192 1.96 -16.28 1.64
CA THR A 192 2.55 -15.26 2.52
C THR A 192 1.89 -13.91 2.36
N LEU A 193 1.44 -13.54 1.16
CA LEU A 193 0.62 -12.35 0.95
C LEU A 193 -0.69 -12.44 1.76
N CYS A 194 -1.38 -13.58 1.72
CA CYS A 194 -2.59 -13.80 2.51
C CYS A 194 -2.29 -13.72 4.02
N ALA A 195 -1.21 -14.37 4.48
CA ALA A 195 -0.83 -14.34 5.89
C ALA A 195 -0.54 -12.91 6.38
N ALA A 196 0.17 -12.12 5.57
CA ALA A 196 0.51 -10.75 5.91
C ALA A 196 -0.69 -9.79 5.78
N ALA A 197 -1.54 -9.95 4.76
CA ALA A 197 -2.76 -9.17 4.59
C ALA A 197 -3.80 -9.41 5.70
N LEU A 198 -3.83 -10.62 6.28
CA LEU A 198 -4.65 -10.95 7.45
C LEU A 198 -4.00 -10.54 8.78
N GLY A 199 -2.80 -9.93 8.73
CA GLY A 199 -2.06 -9.52 9.92
C GLY A 199 -1.50 -10.67 10.76
N LEU A 200 -1.48 -11.90 10.23
CA LEU A 200 -0.95 -13.08 10.93
C LEU A 200 0.57 -13.05 11.08
N VAL A 201 1.26 -12.40 10.13
CA VAL A 201 2.72 -12.26 10.12
C VAL A 201 3.08 -10.85 9.69
N GLN A 202 3.96 -10.20 10.45
CA GLN A 202 4.53 -8.90 10.09
C GLN A 202 6.05 -9.01 10.15
N VAL A 203 6.70 -8.72 9.03
CA VAL A 203 8.16 -8.76 8.91
C VAL A 203 8.62 -7.40 8.38
N PRO A 204 9.69 -6.81 8.93
CA PRO A 204 10.27 -5.59 8.39
C PRO A 204 10.65 -5.76 6.90
N ALA A 205 10.50 -4.71 6.10
CA ALA A 205 10.74 -4.78 4.65
C ALA A 205 12.21 -5.08 4.30
N ALA A 206 13.16 -4.45 4.99
CA ALA A 206 14.60 -4.56 4.71
C ALA A 206 15.12 -6.03 4.61
N PRO A 207 14.92 -6.91 5.60
CA PRO A 207 15.36 -8.31 5.48
C PRO A 207 14.63 -9.09 4.38
N ILE A 208 13.37 -8.75 4.08
CA ILE A 208 12.61 -9.37 2.99
C ILE A 208 13.21 -8.97 1.63
N GLU A 209 13.54 -7.70 1.43
CA GLU A 209 14.16 -7.21 0.20
C GLU A 209 15.52 -7.86 -0.06
N VAL A 210 16.35 -8.03 0.98
CA VAL A 210 17.61 -8.77 0.90
C VAL A 210 17.37 -10.23 0.55
N ALA A 211 16.39 -10.89 1.18
CA ALA A 211 16.05 -12.28 0.88
C ALA A 211 15.53 -12.46 -0.56
N ILE A 212 14.76 -11.50 -1.07
CA ILE A 212 14.30 -11.47 -2.46
C ILE A 212 15.49 -11.34 -3.42
N ALA A 213 16.42 -10.41 -3.20
CA ALA A 213 17.62 -10.32 -4.04
C ALA A 213 18.48 -11.59 -3.97
N ALA A 214 18.62 -12.18 -2.78
CA ALA A 214 19.36 -13.43 -2.59
C ALA A 214 18.71 -14.59 -3.35
N SER A 215 17.38 -14.63 -3.48
CA SER A 215 16.66 -15.65 -4.24
C SER A 215 16.98 -15.59 -5.74
N VAL A 216 17.01 -14.37 -6.31
CA VAL A 216 17.35 -14.12 -7.71
C VAL A 216 18.83 -14.45 -7.97
N PHE A 217 19.71 -14.05 -7.05
CA PHE A 217 21.14 -14.38 -7.14
C PHE A 217 21.36 -15.89 -7.05
N TRP A 218 20.66 -16.59 -6.15
CA TRP A 218 20.71 -18.05 -6.06
C TRP A 218 20.32 -18.71 -7.39
N LEU A 219 19.24 -18.24 -8.02
CA LEU A 219 18.83 -18.73 -9.34
C LEU A 219 19.91 -18.51 -10.40
N ALA A 220 20.64 -17.40 -10.34
CA ALA A 220 21.76 -17.14 -11.24
C ALA A 220 22.90 -18.17 -11.05
N LEU A 221 23.21 -18.52 -9.81
CA LEU A 221 24.23 -19.54 -9.49
C LEU A 221 23.83 -20.92 -10.02
N GLU A 222 22.55 -21.29 -9.89
CA GLU A 222 22.02 -22.54 -10.45
C GLU A 222 22.13 -22.56 -11.99
N LEU A 223 21.92 -21.43 -12.67
CA LEU A 223 22.12 -21.31 -14.12
C LEU A 223 23.59 -21.41 -14.53
N ALA A 224 24.51 -20.89 -13.71
CA ALA A 224 25.94 -20.83 -14.00
C ALA A 224 26.69 -22.16 -13.75
N CYS A 225 26.16 -23.06 -12.92
CA CYS A 225 26.80 -24.32 -12.53
C CYS A 225 26.30 -25.52 -13.38
N PRO A 226 27.08 -26.02 -14.37
CA PRO A 226 26.68 -27.20 -15.14
C PRO A 226 26.72 -28.45 -14.26
N GLY A 227 25.55 -29.07 -14.00
CA GLY A 227 25.44 -30.27 -13.17
C GLY A 227 25.22 -30.02 -11.66
N GLY A 228 24.96 -28.77 -11.26
CA GLY A 228 24.64 -28.37 -9.88
C GLY A 228 23.40 -29.04 -9.27
N ARG A 229 23.36 -29.09 -7.93
CA ARG A 229 22.45 -29.92 -7.10
C ARG A 229 21.00 -29.86 -7.58
N ARG A 230 20.41 -31.04 -7.76
CA ARG A 230 19.01 -31.30 -8.19
C ARG A 230 17.97 -30.73 -7.21
N LEU A 231 17.91 -29.41 -7.03
CA LEU A 231 16.72 -28.77 -6.48
C LEU A 231 15.58 -29.03 -7.47
N ARG A 232 14.47 -29.54 -6.96
CA ARG A 232 13.25 -29.68 -7.75
C ARG A 232 12.78 -28.24 -8.03
N PRO A 233 12.83 -27.74 -9.29
CA PRO A 233 12.63 -26.31 -9.56
C PRO A 233 11.33 -25.76 -8.98
N ALA A 234 10.26 -26.56 -9.00
CA ALA A 234 8.99 -26.23 -8.38
C ALA A 234 9.06 -25.96 -6.86
N ARG A 235 9.88 -26.71 -6.10
CA ARG A 235 10.04 -26.49 -4.65
C ARG A 235 10.83 -25.22 -4.37
N MET A 236 11.88 -24.98 -5.14
CA MET A 236 12.67 -23.75 -5.06
C MET A 236 11.79 -22.53 -5.39
N ALA A 237 11.04 -22.61 -6.49
CA ALA A 237 10.10 -21.57 -6.90
C ALA A 237 9.03 -21.31 -5.84
N ALA A 238 8.45 -22.35 -5.22
CA ALA A 238 7.53 -22.18 -4.09
C ALA A 238 8.19 -21.47 -2.90
N ALA A 239 9.39 -21.88 -2.50
CA ALA A 239 10.12 -21.27 -1.38
C ALA A 239 10.43 -19.79 -1.63
N PHE A 240 10.83 -19.45 -2.85
CA PHE A 240 11.06 -18.06 -3.23
C PHE A 240 9.76 -17.27 -3.34
N GLY A 241 8.68 -17.90 -3.83
CA GLY A 241 7.34 -17.32 -3.80
C GLY A 241 6.94 -16.87 -2.40
N LEU A 242 7.17 -17.71 -1.38
CA LEU A 242 6.90 -17.35 0.02
C LEU A 242 7.63 -16.05 0.43
N LEU A 243 8.90 -15.87 0.06
CA LEU A 243 9.65 -14.65 0.38
C LEU A 243 9.06 -13.42 -0.32
N HIS A 244 8.71 -13.56 -1.59
CA HIS A 244 8.22 -12.44 -2.41
C HIS A 244 6.85 -11.92 -1.94
N GLY A 245 5.96 -12.80 -1.47
CA GLY A 245 4.62 -12.39 -1.03
C GLY A 245 4.60 -11.41 0.15
N PHE A 246 5.69 -11.33 0.94
CA PHE A 246 5.82 -10.32 2.00
C PHE A 246 6.09 -8.92 1.47
N GLY A 247 6.73 -8.78 0.29
CA GLY A 247 7.15 -7.49 -0.26
C GLY A 247 5.99 -6.57 -0.67
N PHE A 248 4.79 -7.12 -0.86
CA PHE A 248 3.60 -6.36 -1.28
C PHE A 248 2.53 -6.20 -0.19
N ALA A 249 2.71 -6.83 0.97
CA ALA A 249 1.68 -6.87 2.00
C ALA A 249 1.34 -5.50 2.60
N ALA A 250 2.35 -4.64 2.78
CA ALA A 250 2.17 -3.29 3.32
C ALA A 250 1.27 -2.44 2.43
N ALA A 251 1.49 -2.47 1.10
CA ALA A 251 0.70 -1.72 0.12
C ALA A 251 -0.77 -2.16 0.08
N LEU A 252 -1.06 -3.43 0.34
CA LEU A 252 -2.43 -3.94 0.35
C LEU A 252 -3.19 -3.56 1.64
N SER A 253 -2.49 -3.50 2.78
CA SER A 253 -3.05 -3.03 4.06
C SER A 253 -3.46 -1.56 4.00
N GLU A 254 -2.63 -0.72 3.35
CA GLU A 254 -2.91 0.71 3.15
C GLU A 254 -4.10 0.97 2.20
N ALA A 255 -4.49 0.01 1.38
CA ALA A 255 -5.58 0.16 0.41
C ALA A 255 -6.98 0.25 1.03
N GLY A 256 -7.14 0.06 2.35
CA GLY A 256 -8.40 0.32 3.07
C GLY A 256 -9.57 -0.57 2.68
N LEU A 257 -9.30 -1.78 2.17
CA LEU A 257 -10.31 -2.73 1.72
C LEU A 257 -11.26 -3.15 2.85
N PRO A 258 -12.59 -3.19 2.62
CA PRO A 258 -13.50 -3.84 3.55
C PRO A 258 -13.12 -5.32 3.73
N ALA A 259 -13.10 -5.78 4.99
CA ALA A 259 -12.62 -7.11 5.37
C ALA A 259 -13.30 -8.25 4.60
N ARG A 260 -14.59 -8.09 4.25
CA ARG A 260 -15.35 -9.09 3.48
C ARG A 260 -14.88 -9.28 2.03
N ASP A 261 -14.24 -8.26 1.45
CA ASP A 261 -13.83 -8.28 0.04
C ASP A 261 -12.36 -8.70 -0.12
N VAL A 262 -11.62 -8.81 1.01
CA VAL A 262 -10.21 -9.22 1.05
C VAL A 262 -9.96 -10.57 0.38
N PRO A 263 -10.73 -11.66 0.62
CA PRO A 263 -10.48 -12.93 -0.05
C PRO A 263 -10.63 -12.85 -1.57
N LEU A 264 -11.65 -12.12 -2.04
CA LEU A 264 -11.90 -11.95 -3.48
C LEU A 264 -10.81 -11.08 -4.12
N ALA A 265 -10.38 -10.02 -3.45
CA ALA A 265 -9.29 -9.16 -3.87
C ALA A 265 -7.97 -9.94 -3.98
N LEU A 266 -7.60 -10.70 -2.94
CA LEU A 266 -6.41 -11.54 -2.91
C LEU A 266 -6.43 -12.63 -3.99
N ALA A 267 -7.56 -13.31 -4.16
CA ALA A 267 -7.71 -14.32 -5.21
C ALA A 267 -7.55 -13.70 -6.61
N SER A 268 -8.24 -12.59 -6.88
CA SER A 268 -8.19 -11.88 -8.16
C SER A 268 -6.79 -11.34 -8.45
N PHE A 269 -6.11 -10.82 -7.44
CA PHE A 269 -4.74 -10.34 -7.51
C PHE A 269 -3.76 -11.46 -7.88
N ASN A 270 -3.81 -12.60 -7.21
CA ASN A 270 -2.94 -13.74 -7.52
C ASN A 270 -3.25 -14.36 -8.91
N VAL A 271 -4.51 -14.34 -9.35
CA VAL A 271 -4.87 -14.68 -10.74
C VAL A 271 -4.23 -13.70 -11.72
N GLY A 272 -4.26 -12.40 -11.43
CA GLY A 272 -3.56 -11.38 -12.21
C GLY A 272 -2.05 -11.62 -12.31
N ILE A 273 -1.41 -11.99 -11.20
CA ILE A 273 0.00 -12.38 -11.16
C ILE A 273 0.26 -13.57 -12.08
N GLU A 274 -0.47 -14.68 -11.93
CA GLU A 274 -0.27 -15.89 -12.74
C GLU A 274 -0.41 -15.57 -14.23
N LEU A 275 -1.45 -14.80 -14.60
CA LEU A 275 -1.67 -14.39 -16.00
C LEU A 275 -0.50 -13.57 -16.53
N GLY A 276 0.01 -12.62 -15.76
CA GLY A 276 1.18 -11.82 -16.13
C GLY A 276 2.44 -12.65 -16.29
N GLN A 277 2.70 -13.59 -15.37
CA GLN A 277 3.84 -14.50 -15.47
C GLN A 277 3.74 -15.39 -16.70
N LEU A 278 2.58 -15.99 -16.96
CA LEU A 278 2.37 -16.86 -18.12
C LEU A 278 2.50 -16.09 -19.44
N ALA A 279 1.99 -14.86 -19.51
CA ALA A 279 2.15 -13.99 -20.66
C ALA A 279 3.64 -13.66 -20.91
N PHE A 280 4.37 -13.30 -19.86
CA PHE A 280 5.80 -13.02 -19.95
C PHE A 280 6.61 -14.26 -20.36
N VAL A 281 6.32 -15.43 -19.77
CA VAL A 281 6.94 -16.71 -20.14
C VAL A 281 6.70 -17.03 -21.61
N ALA A 282 5.47 -16.85 -22.10
CA ALA A 282 5.13 -17.10 -23.49
C ALA A 282 5.90 -16.16 -24.43
N ALA A 283 5.94 -14.86 -24.13
CA ALA A 283 6.69 -13.87 -24.90
C ALA A 283 8.20 -14.20 -24.92
N LEU A 284 8.79 -14.49 -23.76
CA LEU A 284 10.21 -14.81 -23.67
C LEU A 284 10.54 -16.11 -24.42
N ARG A 285 9.70 -17.14 -24.34
CA ARG A 285 9.88 -18.39 -25.10
C ARG A 285 9.88 -18.20 -26.62
N LEU A 286 9.12 -17.24 -27.14
CA LEU A 286 9.13 -16.90 -28.56
C LEU A 286 10.45 -16.23 -28.94
N CYS A 287 10.93 -15.30 -28.11
CA CYS A 287 12.15 -14.53 -28.37
C CYS A 287 13.47 -15.27 -28.06
N ILE A 288 13.44 -16.31 -27.23
CA ILE A 288 14.67 -16.97 -26.75
C ILE A 288 15.27 -17.98 -27.73
N ARG A 289 14.51 -18.42 -28.74
CA ARG A 289 14.99 -19.37 -29.77
C ARG A 289 16.29 -18.91 -30.47
N PRO A 290 16.42 -17.66 -30.96
CA PRO A 290 17.67 -17.16 -31.54
C PRO A 290 18.80 -16.90 -30.51
N LEU A 291 18.46 -16.70 -29.24
CA LEU A 291 19.40 -16.30 -28.19
C LEU A 291 20.09 -17.49 -27.48
N ARG A 292 19.79 -18.73 -27.90
CA ARG A 292 20.34 -19.94 -27.26
C ARG A 292 21.85 -20.05 -27.32
N ALA A 293 22.47 -19.53 -28.38
CA ALA A 293 23.93 -19.47 -28.50
C ALA A 293 24.57 -18.54 -27.46
N ALA A 294 23.80 -17.62 -26.89
CA ALA A 294 24.21 -16.65 -25.87
C ALA A 294 23.74 -17.00 -24.45
N GLU A 295 23.28 -18.25 -24.18
CA GLU A 295 22.78 -18.65 -22.85
C GLU A 295 23.80 -18.37 -21.73
N ARG A 296 25.09 -18.66 -21.96
CA ARG A 296 26.17 -18.42 -20.98
C ARG A 296 26.40 -16.92 -20.68
N PRO A 297 26.66 -16.05 -21.68
CA PRO A 297 26.83 -14.62 -21.40
C PRO A 297 25.56 -13.99 -20.79
N ILE A 298 24.36 -14.44 -21.18
CA ILE A 298 23.10 -14.00 -20.55
C ILE A 298 23.06 -14.41 -19.07
N ALA A 299 23.43 -15.64 -18.74
CA ALA A 299 23.47 -16.10 -17.35
C ALA A 299 24.49 -15.32 -16.49
N TYR A 300 25.65 -14.97 -17.06
CA TYR A 300 26.63 -14.12 -16.35
C TYR A 300 26.15 -12.69 -16.16
N ALA A 301 25.54 -12.08 -17.18
CA ALA A 301 24.96 -10.74 -17.06
C ALA A 301 23.82 -10.71 -16.03
N PHE A 302 22.97 -11.74 -16.04
CA PHE A 302 21.92 -11.97 -15.07
C PHE A 302 22.48 -12.08 -13.64
N GLY A 303 23.50 -12.90 -13.45
CA GLY A 303 24.16 -13.07 -12.15
C GLY A 303 24.87 -11.83 -11.64
N ALA A 304 25.51 -11.06 -12.52
CA ALA A 304 26.14 -9.79 -12.18
C ALA A 304 25.11 -8.76 -11.70
N MET A 305 23.98 -8.63 -12.41
CA MET A 305 22.88 -7.74 -12.01
C MET A 305 22.28 -8.17 -10.67
N ALA A 306 21.99 -9.46 -10.51
CA ALA A 306 21.43 -10.00 -9.27
C ALA A 306 22.40 -9.83 -8.08
N GLY A 307 23.69 -10.00 -8.31
CA GLY A 307 24.74 -9.77 -7.31
C GLY A 307 24.84 -8.30 -6.90
N PHE A 308 24.78 -7.38 -7.87
CA PHE A 308 24.74 -5.95 -7.61
C PHE A 308 23.55 -5.57 -6.72
N TRP A 309 22.32 -5.99 -7.06
CA TRP A 309 21.14 -5.71 -6.24
C TRP A 309 21.18 -6.33 -4.85
N LEU A 310 21.76 -7.54 -4.73
CA LEU A 310 21.95 -8.15 -3.42
C LEU A 310 22.86 -7.30 -2.54
N ILE A 311 23.96 -6.77 -3.09
CA ILE A 311 24.86 -5.87 -2.35
C ILE A 311 24.13 -4.58 -2.00
N GLU A 312 23.48 -3.93 -2.97
CA GLU A 312 22.74 -2.68 -2.78
C GLU A 312 21.69 -2.79 -1.66
N ARG A 313 20.83 -3.81 -1.70
CA ARG A 313 19.80 -4.02 -0.68
C ARG A 313 20.38 -4.41 0.68
N THR A 314 21.51 -5.12 0.70
CA THR A 314 22.20 -5.44 1.95
C THR A 314 22.78 -4.18 2.59
N LEU A 315 23.39 -3.29 1.80
CA LEU A 315 23.90 -2.01 2.29
C LEU A 315 22.77 -1.11 2.78
N ALA A 316 21.66 -1.02 2.03
CA ALA A 316 20.47 -0.29 2.45
C ALA A 316 19.90 -0.83 3.77
N ALA A 317 19.80 -2.15 3.91
CA ALA A 317 19.35 -2.80 5.15
C ALA A 317 20.27 -2.55 6.35
N LEU A 318 21.57 -2.31 6.12
CA LEU A 318 22.55 -1.95 7.15
C LEU A 318 22.65 -0.45 7.40
N GLY A 319 21.92 0.39 6.65
CA GLY A 319 21.99 1.85 6.73
C GLY A 319 23.28 2.45 6.15
N LEU A 320 23.91 1.75 5.22
CA LEU A 320 25.19 2.13 4.58
C LEU A 320 25.04 2.57 3.12
N GLY A 321 23.80 2.65 2.60
CA GLY A 321 23.46 2.95 1.20
C GLY A 321 22.85 4.32 1.01
#